data_AF-A2U2H8-F1
#
_entry.id   AF-A2U2H8-F1
#
_cell.length_a   1.000
_cell.length_b   1.000
_cell.length_c   1.000
_cell.angle_alpha   90.00
_cell.angle_beta   90.00
_cell.angle_gamma   90.00
#
_symmetry.space_group_name_H-M   'P 1'
#
loop_
_entity.id
_entity.type
_entity.pdbx_description
1 polymer ?
#
loop_
_entity_poly.entity_id
_entity_poly.type
_entity_poly.pdbx_seq_one_letter_code
_entity_poly.pdbx_strand_id
1 'polypeptide(L)'
;MKQLLLISFLFFTAINSFSQFATGLEPASDEDYSSIATTVPLITRSFKAMPTSYSLKTYCPTPKSQGSQSSCVGWASAHGARTISYAIKNGWENNKTKIDANTFSPAFIYNSIKNPRKRDNSLDVNCETGSSLTSAALVLKKFGVVKNSDFPYNVNNCSTKPTNYLVSKASAHKISHFEKLNDRGYNANLVNNVKKAISKNHPVLFGLFGYGKIIFEPGTYVYKKNPGNKGHALVVVGYDDNKYGGAFEIMNSWGSWWGNKGFFWIKYEDYKAQARENYVIIDQFNTPNPTIDKDKNIVASNKLGGELQLRLGSGKNMPVTLTEGASRNFNIVKASKTTYRVKESYTSGTQFRIYLNSKQRGYVYLLGYGSADKSVNKLYPFGSYSDFFNYTNSEIALPNEDYFIEFDNKPGRDILCVLYSKEKLNINSIVTKVKYGSEDFVSRVKKVLSGKMYKGSDIKFNQDKIAFNASSKNATSKIIPIFIEVNHQ
;
A
#
# COMPACT_ATOMS: atom_id res chain seq x y z
N MET A 1 -71.84 -38.66 2.82
CA MET A 1 -70.40 -38.90 3.04
C MET A 1 -69.61 -37.83 2.29
N LYS A 2 -68.94 -36.93 3.02
CA LYS A 2 -68.09 -35.87 2.47
C LYS A 2 -66.67 -36.44 2.30
N GLN A 3 -66.09 -36.34 1.11
CA GLN A 3 -64.64 -36.51 0.92
C GLN A 3 -64.04 -35.15 0.56
N LEU A 4 -63.30 -34.57 1.51
CA LEU A 4 -62.40 -33.45 1.25
C LEU A 4 -61.09 -34.01 0.70
N LEU A 5 -60.75 -33.63 -0.54
CA LEU A 5 -59.42 -33.81 -1.11
C LEU A 5 -58.52 -32.66 -0.60
N LEU A 6 -57.61 -33.00 0.32
CA LEU A 6 -56.55 -32.10 0.77
C LEU A 6 -55.40 -32.16 -0.24
N ILE A 7 -55.27 -31.14 -1.11
CA ILE A 7 -54.12 -30.99 -1.99
C ILE A 7 -53.00 -30.31 -1.19
N SER A 8 -51.97 -31.08 -0.82
CA SER A 8 -50.77 -30.59 -0.16
C SER A 8 -49.89 -29.83 -1.17
N PHE A 9 -49.75 -28.51 -1.00
CA PHE A 9 -48.76 -27.71 -1.72
C PHE A 9 -47.38 -27.90 -1.07
N LEU A 10 -46.56 -28.77 -1.66
CA LEU A 10 -45.14 -28.90 -1.33
C LEU A 10 -44.40 -27.63 -1.78
N PHE A 11 -44.16 -26.71 -0.85
CA PHE A 11 -43.19 -25.62 -1.04
C PHE A 11 -41.78 -26.22 -1.12
N PHE A 12 -41.29 -26.46 -2.34
CA PHE A 12 -39.87 -26.71 -2.57
C PHE A 12 -39.09 -25.44 -2.26
N THR A 13 -38.45 -25.38 -1.09
CA THR A 13 -37.42 -24.39 -0.81
C THR A 13 -36.19 -24.75 -1.63
N ALA A 14 -36.00 -24.06 -2.77
CA ALA A 14 -34.81 -24.23 -3.60
C ALA A 14 -33.57 -23.76 -2.82
N ILE A 15 -32.82 -24.70 -2.25
CA ILE A 15 -31.50 -24.42 -1.67
C ILE A 15 -30.53 -24.20 -2.83
N ASN A 16 -30.26 -22.94 -3.15
CA ASN A 16 -29.23 -22.56 -4.12
C ASN A 16 -27.86 -23.05 -3.64
N SER A 17 -27.43 -24.21 -4.14
CA SER A 17 -26.10 -24.76 -3.87
C SER A 17 -25.11 -24.22 -4.90
N PHE A 18 -24.17 -23.38 -4.47
CA PHE A 18 -23.15 -22.81 -5.34
C PHE A 18 -22.01 -23.81 -5.58
N SER A 19 -21.66 -24.04 -6.85
CA SER A 19 -20.54 -24.90 -7.24
C SER A 19 -19.23 -24.46 -6.59
N GLN A 20 -18.39 -25.43 -6.20
CA GLN A 20 -17.02 -25.19 -5.78
C GLN A 20 -16.08 -25.41 -6.96
N PHE A 21 -15.04 -24.60 -7.07
CA PHE A 21 -14.04 -24.72 -8.14
C PHE A 21 -12.64 -24.87 -7.55
N ALA A 22 -11.67 -25.15 -8.43
CA ALA A 22 -10.28 -25.36 -8.03
C ALA A 22 -9.69 -24.10 -7.36
N THR A 23 -8.74 -24.32 -6.48
CA THR A 23 -7.98 -23.27 -5.77
C THR A 23 -6.53 -23.67 -5.70
N GLY A 24 -5.62 -22.70 -5.68
CA GLY A 24 -4.19 -22.95 -5.74
C GLY A 24 -3.35 -21.89 -5.05
N LEU A 25 -3.86 -21.28 -3.98
CA LEU A 25 -3.03 -20.37 -3.21
C LEU A 25 -2.19 -21.17 -2.21
N GLU A 26 -0.89 -20.97 -2.28
CA GLU A 26 0.10 -21.49 -1.34
C GLU A 26 0.71 -20.32 -0.55
N PRO A 27 1.06 -20.52 0.73
CA PRO A 27 1.72 -19.48 1.51
C PRO A 27 3.08 -19.14 0.87
N ALA A 28 3.45 -17.87 0.93
CA ALA A 28 4.79 -17.44 0.54
C ALA A 28 5.87 -18.04 1.46
N SER A 29 7.08 -18.20 0.95
CA SER A 29 8.24 -18.50 1.79
C SER A 29 8.45 -17.40 2.83
N ASP A 30 9.05 -17.72 3.99
CA ASP A 30 9.36 -16.71 5.00
C ASP A 30 10.36 -15.66 4.49
N GLU A 31 11.32 -16.08 3.64
CA GLU A 31 12.27 -15.19 2.98
C GLU A 31 11.56 -14.19 2.06
N ASP A 32 10.72 -14.67 1.14
CA ASP A 32 9.99 -13.78 0.24
C ASP A 32 9.06 -12.85 1.03
N TYR A 33 8.34 -13.38 2.01
CA TYR A 33 7.36 -12.61 2.78
C TYR A 33 8.00 -11.55 3.69
N SER A 34 9.15 -11.86 4.32
CA SER A 34 9.87 -10.93 5.18
C SER A 34 10.55 -9.80 4.39
N SER A 35 10.89 -10.04 3.12
CA SER A 35 11.46 -9.02 2.22
C SER A 35 10.45 -7.93 1.81
N ILE A 36 9.15 -8.17 2.02
CA ILE A 36 8.10 -7.21 1.66
C ILE A 36 7.91 -6.20 2.79
N ALA A 37 7.82 -4.92 2.42
CA ALA A 37 7.54 -3.87 3.38
C ALA A 37 6.09 -3.94 3.89
N THR A 38 5.90 -3.70 5.18
CA THR A 38 4.59 -3.49 5.81
C THR A 38 4.17 -2.04 5.65
N THR A 39 2.89 -1.80 5.37
CA THR A 39 2.35 -0.46 5.21
C THR A 39 2.59 0.37 6.47
N VAL A 40 2.72 1.69 6.29
CA VAL A 40 3.00 2.58 7.40
C VAL A 40 1.87 2.51 8.43
N PRO A 41 2.17 2.31 9.73
CA PRO A 41 1.16 2.27 10.78
C PRO A 41 0.48 3.63 10.85
N LEU A 42 -0.79 3.62 10.50
CA LEU A 42 -1.65 4.80 10.62
C LEU A 42 -2.09 4.93 12.06
N ILE A 43 -2.16 6.17 12.52
CA ILE A 43 -2.62 6.44 13.87
C ILE A 43 -4.13 6.23 13.99
N THR A 44 -4.59 5.97 15.21
CA THR A 44 -6.01 5.69 15.50
C THR A 44 -6.99 6.72 14.92
N ARG A 45 -6.67 8.02 14.98
CA ARG A 45 -7.53 9.09 14.39
C ARG A 45 -7.66 9.02 12.87
N SER A 46 -6.65 8.50 12.17
CA SER A 46 -6.67 8.32 10.72
C SER A 46 -7.71 7.27 10.27
N PHE A 47 -8.20 6.45 11.20
CA PHE A 47 -9.28 5.49 10.98
C PHE A 47 -10.67 6.06 11.31
N LYS A 48 -10.78 6.96 12.30
CA LYS A 48 -12.07 7.60 12.67
C LYS A 48 -12.66 8.46 11.54
N ALA A 49 -11.83 8.99 10.65
CA ALA A 49 -12.25 9.81 9.53
C ALA A 49 -12.63 9.02 8.26
N MET A 50 -12.70 7.68 8.32
CA MET A 50 -13.09 6.87 7.16
C MET A 50 -14.61 6.84 7.01
N PRO A 51 -15.14 6.76 5.78
CA PRO A 51 -16.57 6.56 5.58
C PRO A 51 -16.99 5.19 6.13
N THR A 52 -18.25 5.05 6.56
CA THR A 52 -18.79 3.80 7.10
C THR A 52 -18.96 2.71 6.05
N SER A 53 -18.98 3.08 4.77
CA SER A 53 -18.90 2.15 3.64
C SER A 53 -18.12 2.76 2.48
N TYR A 54 -17.50 1.91 1.66
CA TYR A 54 -16.84 2.32 0.42
C TYR A 54 -16.80 1.13 -0.54
N SER A 55 -16.99 1.35 -1.84
CA SER A 55 -16.97 0.28 -2.85
C SER A 55 -16.22 0.71 -4.10
N LEU A 56 -15.31 -0.16 -4.55
CA LEU A 56 -14.60 -0.09 -5.81
C LEU A 56 -15.32 -0.87 -6.92
N LYS A 57 -16.52 -1.39 -6.67
CA LYS A 57 -17.25 -2.28 -7.59
C LYS A 57 -17.51 -1.65 -8.94
N THR A 58 -17.67 -0.32 -9.00
CA THR A 58 -17.83 0.47 -10.23
C THR A 58 -16.59 0.46 -11.13
N TYR A 59 -15.42 0.09 -10.58
CA TYR A 59 -14.16 -0.10 -11.29
C TYR A 59 -13.83 -1.58 -11.54
N CYS A 60 -14.65 -2.51 -11.06
CA CYS A 60 -14.38 -3.94 -11.20
C CYS A 60 -14.58 -4.43 -12.64
N PRO A 61 -13.66 -5.26 -13.15
CA PRO A 61 -13.94 -6.05 -14.35
C PRO A 61 -15.00 -7.11 -14.04
N THR A 62 -15.58 -7.68 -15.09
CA THR A 62 -16.62 -8.69 -14.94
C THR A 62 -15.94 -9.90 -14.30
N PRO A 63 -16.44 -10.45 -13.18
CA PRO A 63 -15.89 -11.68 -12.64
C PRO A 63 -15.94 -12.79 -13.70
N LYS A 64 -14.78 -13.38 -13.96
CA LYS A 64 -14.59 -14.49 -14.91
C LYS A 64 -14.21 -15.73 -14.12
N SER A 65 -14.16 -16.88 -14.80
CA SER A 65 -13.90 -18.17 -14.16
C SER A 65 -12.50 -18.68 -14.48
N GLN A 66 -11.80 -19.11 -13.44
CA GLN A 66 -10.56 -19.87 -13.54
C GLN A 66 -10.78 -21.34 -13.95
N GLY A 67 -12.03 -21.81 -13.93
CA GLY A 67 -12.37 -23.20 -14.22
C GLY A 67 -11.71 -24.19 -13.26
N SER A 68 -11.12 -25.24 -13.81
CA SER A 68 -10.51 -26.35 -13.06
C SER A 68 -9.05 -26.13 -12.69
N GLN A 69 -8.39 -25.05 -13.16
CA GLN A 69 -6.98 -24.82 -12.81
C GLN A 69 -6.80 -24.21 -11.41
N SER A 70 -5.67 -24.51 -10.80
CA SER A 70 -5.15 -23.92 -9.56
C SER A 70 -4.63 -22.48 -9.73
N SER A 71 -5.30 -21.67 -10.57
CA SER A 71 -4.79 -20.37 -11.07
C SER A 71 -5.35 -19.13 -10.36
N CYS A 72 -6.03 -19.29 -9.22
CA CYS A 72 -6.67 -18.21 -8.47
C CYS A 72 -5.74 -17.01 -8.20
N VAL A 73 -4.44 -17.26 -7.98
CA VAL A 73 -3.42 -16.22 -7.77
C VAL A 73 -3.30 -15.29 -8.98
N GLY A 74 -3.27 -15.84 -10.20
CA GLY A 74 -3.21 -15.05 -11.44
C GLY A 74 -4.49 -14.23 -11.65
N TRP A 75 -5.65 -14.83 -11.35
CA TRP A 75 -6.94 -14.16 -11.45
C TRP A 75 -7.10 -13.02 -10.45
N ALA A 76 -6.80 -13.24 -9.17
CA ALA A 76 -6.93 -12.22 -8.14
C ALA A 76 -5.93 -11.06 -8.37
N SER A 77 -4.68 -11.37 -8.72
CA SER A 77 -3.64 -10.35 -8.90
C SER A 77 -3.77 -9.56 -10.21
N ALA A 78 -3.99 -10.20 -11.36
CA ALA A 78 -4.04 -9.54 -12.67
C ALA A 78 -5.47 -9.07 -13.03
N HIS A 79 -6.40 -10.03 -13.17
CA HIS A 79 -7.77 -9.71 -13.59
C HIS A 79 -8.50 -8.91 -12.52
N GLY A 80 -8.33 -9.22 -11.24
CA GLY A 80 -8.92 -8.47 -10.13
C GLY A 80 -8.15 -7.19 -9.82
N ALA A 81 -7.20 -7.27 -8.88
CA ALA A 81 -6.59 -6.11 -8.24
C ALA A 81 -5.86 -5.17 -9.23
N ARG A 82 -5.04 -5.71 -10.14
CA ARG A 82 -4.30 -4.87 -11.10
C ARG A 82 -5.21 -4.16 -12.11
N THR A 83 -6.26 -4.83 -12.60
CA THR A 83 -7.23 -4.21 -13.52
C THR A 83 -8.07 -3.15 -12.81
N ILE A 84 -8.56 -3.42 -11.59
CA ILE A 84 -9.27 -2.42 -10.77
C ILE A 84 -8.38 -1.19 -10.57
N SER A 85 -7.11 -1.38 -10.16
CA SER A 85 -6.20 -0.26 -9.95
C SER A 85 -5.92 0.53 -11.24
N TYR A 86 -5.93 -0.13 -12.40
CA TYR A 86 -5.78 0.53 -13.71
C TYR A 86 -7.02 1.30 -14.12
N ALA A 87 -8.21 0.75 -13.89
CA ALA A 87 -9.48 1.44 -14.13
C ALA A 87 -9.60 2.70 -13.28
N ILE A 88 -9.21 2.63 -12.00
CA ILE A 88 -9.14 3.78 -11.08
C ILE A 88 -8.16 4.83 -11.62
N LYS A 89 -6.94 4.43 -11.99
CA LYS A 89 -5.92 5.33 -12.54
C LYS A 89 -6.40 6.09 -13.78
N ASN A 90 -7.22 5.46 -14.61
CA ASN A 90 -7.72 6.04 -15.86
C ASN A 90 -9.14 6.65 -15.73
N GLY A 91 -9.72 6.69 -14.52
CA GLY A 91 -11.04 7.29 -14.29
C GLY A 91 -12.18 6.56 -15.01
N TRP A 92 -12.13 5.23 -15.14
CA TRP A 92 -13.13 4.43 -15.86
C TRP A 92 -14.32 4.02 -15.00
N GLU A 93 -14.70 4.85 -14.03
CA GLU A 93 -15.83 4.55 -13.15
C GLU A 93 -17.10 4.28 -13.95
N ASN A 94 -17.83 3.21 -13.61
CA ASN A 94 -19.06 2.78 -14.27
C ASN A 94 -18.91 2.45 -15.77
N ASN A 95 -17.69 2.43 -16.32
CA ASN A 95 -17.47 2.11 -17.73
C ASN A 95 -17.08 0.63 -17.91
N LYS A 96 -18.06 -0.24 -17.70
CA LYS A 96 -17.88 -1.70 -17.70
C LYS A 96 -17.24 -2.22 -18.99
N THR A 97 -17.69 -1.73 -20.14
CA THR A 97 -17.18 -2.10 -21.48
C THR A 97 -15.71 -1.73 -21.63
N LYS A 98 -15.32 -0.52 -21.21
CA LYS A 98 -13.92 -0.09 -21.29
C LYS A 98 -13.04 -0.90 -20.33
N ILE A 99 -13.51 -1.17 -19.12
CA ILE A 99 -12.78 -1.98 -18.14
C ILE A 99 -12.55 -3.39 -18.69
N ASP A 100 -13.60 -4.05 -19.19
CA ASP A 100 -13.49 -5.43 -19.70
C ASP A 100 -12.61 -5.54 -20.95
N ALA A 101 -12.63 -4.52 -21.82
CA ALA A 101 -11.72 -4.44 -22.97
C ALA A 101 -10.23 -4.24 -22.58
N ASN A 102 -9.95 -3.93 -21.30
CA ASN A 102 -8.61 -3.61 -20.80
C ASN A 102 -8.21 -4.46 -19.58
N THR A 103 -8.79 -5.65 -19.41
CA THR A 103 -8.39 -6.58 -18.35
C THR A 103 -6.97 -7.08 -18.57
N PHE A 104 -6.24 -7.32 -17.47
CA PHE A 104 -4.91 -7.94 -17.53
C PHE A 104 -4.99 -9.46 -17.51
N SER A 105 -3.98 -10.09 -18.12
CA SER A 105 -3.93 -11.54 -18.30
C SER A 105 -3.63 -12.27 -16.98
N PRO A 106 -4.57 -13.10 -16.47
CA PRO A 106 -4.28 -13.99 -15.34
C PRO A 106 -3.30 -15.11 -15.72
N ALA A 107 -3.32 -15.58 -16.97
CA ALA A 107 -2.40 -16.60 -17.47
C ALA A 107 -0.96 -16.10 -17.53
N PHE A 108 -0.73 -14.82 -17.88
CA PHE A 108 0.62 -14.26 -17.91
C PHE A 108 1.26 -14.34 -16.52
N ILE A 109 0.51 -13.97 -15.47
CA ILE A 109 1.01 -14.09 -14.10
C ILE A 109 1.16 -15.55 -13.71
N TYR A 110 0.08 -16.34 -13.75
CA TYR A 110 0.09 -17.71 -13.26
C TYR A 110 1.15 -18.58 -13.96
N ASN A 111 1.25 -18.53 -15.28
CA ASN A 111 2.22 -19.32 -16.03
C ASN A 111 3.67 -18.91 -15.74
N SER A 112 3.91 -17.67 -15.30
CA SER A 112 5.22 -17.19 -14.88
C SER A 112 5.64 -17.69 -13.50
N ILE A 113 4.69 -17.92 -12.58
CA ILE A 113 4.98 -18.15 -11.15
C ILE A 113 4.48 -19.48 -10.59
N LYS A 114 3.74 -20.29 -11.36
CA LYS A 114 3.22 -21.57 -10.88
C LYS A 114 4.37 -22.45 -10.36
N ASN A 115 4.11 -23.15 -9.26
CA ASN A 115 5.09 -24.02 -8.65
C ASN A 115 5.32 -25.28 -9.51
N PRO A 116 6.51 -25.89 -9.45
CA PRO A 116 6.72 -27.21 -10.02
C PRO A 116 5.85 -28.26 -9.28
N ARG A 117 5.69 -29.44 -9.88
CA ARG A 117 4.96 -30.56 -9.25
C ARG A 117 5.65 -30.96 -7.96
N LYS A 118 4.90 -31.03 -6.86
CA LYS A 118 5.46 -31.33 -5.52
C LYS A 118 6.10 -32.70 -5.41
N ARG A 119 5.61 -33.69 -6.18
CA ARG A 119 6.07 -35.07 -6.10
C ARG A 119 7.46 -35.32 -6.69
N ASP A 120 7.89 -34.53 -7.68
CA ASP A 120 9.09 -34.78 -8.47
C ASP A 120 9.82 -33.50 -8.93
N ASN A 121 9.37 -32.33 -8.48
CA ASN A 121 9.91 -31.00 -8.80
C ASN A 121 10.00 -30.67 -10.30
N SER A 122 9.24 -31.36 -11.15
CA SER A 122 9.21 -31.11 -12.60
C SER A 122 8.14 -30.09 -13.01
N LEU A 123 8.12 -29.70 -14.28
CA LEU A 123 7.13 -28.75 -14.82
C LEU A 123 5.70 -29.27 -14.62
N ASP A 124 4.84 -28.44 -14.02
CA ASP A 124 3.40 -28.76 -13.89
C ASP A 124 2.66 -28.50 -15.19
N VAL A 125 2.54 -29.51 -16.05
CA VAL A 125 1.82 -29.39 -17.32
C VAL A 125 0.29 -29.47 -17.18
N ASN A 126 -0.21 -29.96 -16.05
CA ASN A 126 -1.64 -30.19 -15.79
C ASN A 126 -2.32 -29.05 -15.05
N CYS A 127 -1.56 -28.03 -14.60
CA CYS A 127 -2.10 -26.84 -13.93
C CYS A 127 -2.77 -27.15 -12.59
N GLU A 128 -2.23 -28.16 -11.91
CA GLU A 128 -2.68 -28.65 -10.62
C GLU A 128 -2.00 -27.89 -9.47
N THR A 129 -0.81 -27.35 -9.70
CA THR A 129 -0.03 -26.67 -8.67
C THR A 129 -0.42 -25.20 -8.54
N GLY A 130 -0.30 -24.74 -7.30
CA GLY A 130 -0.59 -23.36 -6.95
C GLY A 130 0.57 -22.40 -7.19
N SER A 131 0.44 -21.22 -6.59
CA SER A 131 1.51 -20.25 -6.41
C SER A 131 1.22 -19.36 -5.20
N SER A 132 2.04 -18.33 -4.96
CA SER A 132 1.86 -17.38 -3.85
C SER A 132 1.46 -15.99 -4.34
N LEU A 133 0.75 -15.24 -3.49
CA LEU A 133 0.43 -13.83 -3.74
C LEU A 133 1.69 -12.96 -3.82
N THR A 134 2.70 -13.27 -3.00
CA THR A 134 4.00 -12.57 -3.00
C THR A 134 4.69 -12.68 -4.35
N SER A 135 4.79 -13.89 -4.93
CA SER A 135 5.40 -14.09 -6.24
C SER A 135 4.66 -13.32 -7.34
N ALA A 136 3.32 -13.30 -7.30
CA ALA A 136 2.52 -12.50 -8.23
C ALA A 136 2.81 -11.00 -8.12
N ALA A 137 2.85 -10.47 -6.90
CA ALA A 137 3.15 -9.06 -6.66
C ALA A 137 4.58 -8.69 -7.07
N LEU A 138 5.56 -9.58 -6.86
CA LEU A 138 6.93 -9.41 -7.33
C LEU A 138 7.03 -9.37 -8.86
N VAL A 139 6.30 -10.25 -9.58
CA VAL A 139 6.23 -10.20 -11.05
C VAL A 139 5.59 -8.90 -11.54
N LEU A 140 4.46 -8.49 -10.95
CA LEU A 140 3.80 -7.24 -11.29
C LEU A 140 4.73 -6.03 -11.09
N LYS A 141 5.57 -6.04 -10.05
CA LYS A 141 6.53 -4.97 -9.76
C LYS A 141 7.72 -4.99 -10.72
N LYS A 142 8.31 -6.17 -10.95
CA LYS A 142 9.55 -6.32 -11.72
C LYS A 142 9.32 -6.23 -13.23
N PHE A 143 8.29 -6.92 -13.71
CA PHE A 143 8.01 -7.11 -15.14
C PHE A 143 6.71 -6.46 -15.58
N GLY A 144 5.69 -6.40 -14.72
CA GLY A 144 4.36 -5.93 -15.07
C GLY A 144 3.48 -7.07 -15.58
N VAL A 145 2.47 -6.74 -16.38
CA VAL A 145 1.55 -7.72 -16.97
C VAL A 145 0.95 -7.21 -18.28
N VAL A 146 0.71 -8.10 -19.24
CA VAL A 146 0.05 -7.76 -20.51
C VAL A 146 -1.48 -7.85 -20.40
N LYS A 147 -2.20 -7.25 -21.36
CA LYS A 147 -3.65 -7.38 -21.43
C LYS A 147 -4.05 -8.83 -21.70
N ASN A 148 -5.24 -9.22 -21.27
CA ASN A 148 -5.76 -10.56 -21.53
C ASN A 148 -5.87 -10.87 -23.04
N SER A 149 -6.06 -9.86 -23.89
CA SER A 149 -6.03 -10.03 -25.35
C SER A 149 -4.67 -10.44 -25.90
N ASP A 150 -3.57 -10.08 -25.22
CA ASP A 150 -2.20 -10.39 -25.67
C ASP A 150 -1.73 -11.78 -25.20
N PHE A 151 -2.27 -12.25 -24.08
CA PHE A 151 -1.99 -13.57 -23.54
C PHE A 151 -3.28 -14.16 -22.94
N PRO A 152 -4.19 -14.69 -23.78
CA PRO A 152 -5.50 -15.15 -23.32
C PRO A 152 -5.42 -16.31 -22.33
N TYR A 153 -6.34 -16.34 -21.38
CA TYR A 153 -6.47 -17.45 -20.46
C TYR A 153 -6.98 -18.71 -21.17
N ASN A 154 -6.29 -19.83 -20.96
CA ASN A 154 -6.71 -21.16 -21.41
C ASN A 154 -6.74 -22.10 -20.20
N VAL A 155 -7.94 -22.59 -19.85
CA VAL A 155 -8.15 -23.50 -18.72
C VAL A 155 -7.42 -24.84 -18.86
N ASN A 156 -6.96 -25.20 -20.05
CA ASN A 156 -6.22 -26.43 -20.31
C ASN A 156 -4.72 -26.21 -20.55
N ASN A 157 -4.21 -24.97 -20.41
CA ASN A 157 -2.80 -24.69 -20.63
C ASN A 157 -2.27 -23.63 -19.66
N CYS A 158 -1.28 -24.03 -18.87
CA CYS A 158 -0.47 -23.15 -18.05
C CYS A 158 1.03 -23.28 -18.34
N SER A 159 1.43 -24.10 -19.33
CA SER A 159 2.83 -24.39 -19.65
C SER A 159 3.43 -23.38 -20.62
N THR A 160 2.61 -22.74 -21.44
CA THR A 160 3.06 -21.67 -22.31
C THR A 160 3.63 -20.54 -21.47
N LYS A 161 4.91 -20.24 -21.65
CA LYS A 161 5.58 -19.11 -21.01
C LYS A 161 5.41 -17.83 -21.84
N PRO A 162 5.30 -16.65 -21.21
CA PRO A 162 5.34 -15.40 -21.94
C PRO A 162 6.67 -15.26 -22.70
N THR A 163 6.60 -14.85 -23.96
CA THR A 163 7.81 -14.59 -24.76
C THR A 163 8.52 -13.32 -24.27
N ASN A 164 9.79 -13.14 -24.64
CA ASN A 164 10.54 -11.91 -24.34
C ASN A 164 9.82 -10.64 -24.86
N TYR A 165 9.15 -10.74 -26.01
CA TYR A 165 8.32 -9.66 -26.53
C TYR A 165 7.16 -9.30 -25.58
N LEU A 166 6.43 -10.30 -25.07
CA LEU A 166 5.34 -10.08 -24.13
C LEU A 166 5.85 -9.54 -22.78
N VAL A 167 7.00 -10.02 -22.30
CA VAL A 167 7.64 -9.47 -21.09
C VAL A 167 8.05 -8.01 -21.28
N SER A 168 8.57 -7.66 -22.46
CA SER A 168 8.86 -6.25 -22.81
C SER A 168 7.59 -5.41 -22.85
N LYS A 169 6.52 -5.90 -23.49
CA LYS A 169 5.21 -5.23 -23.54
C LYS A 169 4.59 -5.04 -22.14
N ALA A 170 4.75 -6.03 -21.26
CA ALA A 170 4.27 -5.98 -19.87
C ALA A 170 4.86 -4.82 -19.06
N SER A 171 6.06 -4.34 -19.44
CA SER A 171 6.79 -3.30 -18.70
C SER A 171 6.03 -1.97 -18.60
N ALA A 172 5.15 -1.68 -19.56
CA ALA A 172 4.28 -0.49 -19.57
C ALA A 172 3.21 -0.51 -18.46
N HIS A 173 2.98 -1.67 -17.84
CA HIS A 173 1.92 -1.89 -16.85
C HIS A 173 2.45 -2.39 -15.50
N LYS A 174 3.73 -2.14 -15.20
CA LYS A 174 4.31 -2.37 -13.87
C LYS A 174 3.54 -1.62 -12.80
N ILE A 175 3.47 -2.22 -11.62
CA ILE A 175 3.08 -1.51 -10.40
C ILE A 175 4.30 -0.76 -9.86
N SER A 176 4.10 0.34 -9.15
CA SER A 176 5.21 1.06 -8.52
C SER A 176 5.82 0.22 -7.39
N HIS A 177 4.96 -0.35 -6.55
CA HIS A 177 5.31 -1.25 -5.43
C HIS A 177 4.03 -1.86 -4.85
N PHE A 178 4.20 -2.67 -3.81
CA PHE A 178 3.14 -3.27 -3.01
C PHE A 178 3.61 -3.36 -1.56
N GLU A 179 2.66 -3.43 -0.64
CA GLU A 179 2.93 -3.46 0.80
C GLU A 179 2.02 -4.47 1.49
N LYS A 180 2.51 -5.09 2.57
CA LYS A 180 1.68 -5.89 3.48
C LYS A 180 0.80 -4.96 4.32
N LEU A 181 -0.47 -5.30 4.48
CA LEU A 181 -1.37 -4.56 5.40
C LEU A 181 -1.27 -5.04 6.85
N ASN A 182 -0.64 -6.18 7.06
CA ASN A 182 -0.33 -6.74 8.37
C ASN A 182 0.80 -7.77 8.28
N ASP A 183 1.45 -8.05 9.40
CA ASP A 183 2.43 -9.14 9.49
C ASP A 183 1.78 -10.46 9.92
N ARG A 184 2.44 -11.59 9.65
CA ARG A 184 1.94 -12.92 10.04
C ARG A 184 1.75 -12.97 11.57
N GLY A 185 0.55 -13.38 12.00
CA GLY A 185 0.22 -13.48 13.43
C GLY A 185 -0.18 -12.16 14.10
N TYR A 186 -0.05 -11.01 13.42
CA TYR A 186 -0.49 -9.72 13.95
C TYR A 186 -1.69 -9.18 13.18
N ASN A 187 -2.88 -9.22 13.80
CA ASN A 187 -4.14 -8.87 13.15
C ASN A 187 -4.89 -7.69 13.79
N ALA A 188 -4.34 -7.06 14.85
CA ALA A 188 -5.05 -6.06 15.65
C ALA A 188 -5.63 -4.91 14.82
N ASN A 189 -4.87 -4.41 13.83
CA ASN A 189 -5.27 -3.30 12.96
C ASN A 189 -5.65 -3.72 11.53
N LEU A 190 -5.75 -5.02 11.24
CA LEU A 190 -5.92 -5.53 9.88
C LEU A 190 -7.19 -4.96 9.20
N VAL A 191 -8.34 -5.02 9.87
CA VAL A 191 -9.62 -4.52 9.32
C VAL A 191 -9.51 -3.04 8.97
N ASN A 192 -8.96 -2.24 9.88
CA ASN A 192 -8.80 -0.80 9.68
C ASN A 192 -7.82 -0.49 8.54
N ASN A 193 -6.73 -1.24 8.41
CA ASN A 193 -5.78 -1.09 7.31
C ASN A 193 -6.41 -1.44 5.96
N VAL A 194 -7.22 -2.50 5.88
CA VAL A 194 -7.97 -2.88 4.68
C VAL A 194 -9.01 -1.82 4.33
N LYS A 195 -9.84 -1.38 5.29
CA LYS A 195 -10.81 -0.29 5.09
C LYS A 195 -10.13 0.98 4.59
N LYS A 196 -8.97 1.32 5.14
CA LYS A 196 -8.20 2.48 4.69
C LYS A 196 -7.76 2.33 3.24
N ALA A 197 -7.16 1.19 2.88
CA ALA A 197 -6.74 0.92 1.51
C ALA A 197 -7.91 1.08 0.53
N ILE A 198 -9.05 0.46 0.83
CA ILE A 198 -10.26 0.53 0.02
C ILE A 198 -10.79 1.97 -0.10
N SER A 199 -10.94 2.69 1.02
CA SER A 199 -11.41 4.10 1.04
C SER A 199 -10.49 5.08 0.31
N LYS A 200 -9.26 4.64 -0.01
CA LYS A 200 -8.25 5.39 -0.75
C LYS A 200 -8.03 4.85 -2.16
N ASN A 201 -9.02 4.11 -2.69
CA ASN A 201 -9.02 3.57 -4.05
C ASN A 201 -7.91 2.57 -4.32
N HIS A 202 -7.59 1.73 -3.33
CA HIS A 202 -6.67 0.62 -3.49
C HIS A 202 -7.37 -0.72 -3.24
N PRO A 203 -7.53 -1.59 -4.26
CA PRO A 203 -8.01 -2.95 -4.05
C PRO A 203 -6.99 -3.73 -3.22
N VAL A 204 -7.49 -4.62 -2.35
CA VAL A 204 -6.63 -5.44 -1.48
C VAL A 204 -6.63 -6.87 -1.97
N LEU A 205 -5.46 -7.36 -2.36
CA LEU A 205 -5.21 -8.76 -2.69
C LEU A 205 -4.98 -9.53 -1.39
N PHE A 206 -5.70 -10.62 -1.14
CA PHE A 206 -5.52 -11.40 0.08
C PHE A 206 -5.73 -12.90 -0.14
N GLY A 207 -5.24 -13.70 0.80
CA GLY A 207 -5.42 -15.13 0.83
C GLY A 207 -6.42 -15.56 1.90
N LEU A 208 -7.47 -16.27 1.51
CA LEU A 208 -8.32 -17.01 2.44
C LEU A 208 -7.69 -18.39 2.68
N PHE A 209 -7.21 -18.64 3.90
CA PHE A 209 -6.53 -19.89 4.26
C PHE A 209 -7.27 -20.66 5.34
N GLY A 210 -7.00 -21.96 5.40
CA GLY A 210 -7.51 -22.83 6.46
C GLY A 210 -9.03 -23.02 6.40
N TYR A 211 -9.61 -22.90 5.21
CA TYR A 211 -11.04 -23.09 4.98
C TYR A 211 -11.32 -24.40 4.23
N GLY A 212 -12.53 -24.93 4.37
CA GLY A 212 -12.96 -26.16 3.69
C GLY A 212 -13.68 -25.89 2.37
N LYS A 213 -14.70 -25.03 2.39
CA LYS A 213 -15.54 -24.64 1.25
C LYS A 213 -15.96 -23.17 1.36
N ILE A 214 -16.18 -22.49 0.23
CA ILE A 214 -16.84 -21.19 0.25
C ILE A 214 -18.35 -21.43 0.17
N ILE A 215 -18.99 -21.44 1.33
CA ILE A 215 -20.44 -21.59 1.52
C ILE A 215 -21.00 -20.34 2.20
N PHE A 216 -22.31 -20.10 2.06
CA PHE A 216 -22.94 -18.89 2.59
C PHE A 216 -23.89 -19.17 3.75
N GLU A 217 -24.09 -18.16 4.61
CA GLU A 217 -25.18 -18.14 5.57
C GLU A 217 -26.52 -18.17 4.81
N PRO A 218 -27.53 -18.94 5.30
CA PRO A 218 -28.80 -19.13 4.59
C PRO A 218 -29.46 -17.82 4.16
N GLY A 219 -29.89 -17.74 2.89
CA GLY A 219 -30.55 -16.56 2.34
C GLY A 219 -29.63 -15.35 2.09
N THR A 220 -28.31 -15.52 2.24
CA THR A 220 -27.34 -14.43 2.05
C THR A 220 -26.22 -14.81 1.09
N TYR A 221 -25.30 -13.88 0.85
CA TYR A 221 -23.99 -14.13 0.21
C TYR A 221 -22.83 -13.91 1.18
N VAL A 222 -23.08 -14.09 2.47
CA VAL A 222 -22.06 -13.94 3.52
C VAL A 222 -21.38 -15.28 3.72
N TYR A 223 -20.06 -15.31 3.56
CA TYR A 223 -19.25 -16.48 3.81
C TYR A 223 -19.47 -17.00 5.24
N LYS A 224 -19.91 -18.25 5.34
CA LYS A 224 -19.99 -18.97 6.60
C LYS A 224 -18.64 -19.63 6.86
N LYS A 225 -17.87 -19.04 7.78
CA LYS A 225 -16.55 -19.55 8.18
C LYS A 225 -16.62 -21.04 8.52
N ASN A 226 -15.73 -21.82 7.93
CA ASN A 226 -15.55 -23.23 8.21
C ASN A 226 -14.06 -23.59 8.12
N PRO A 227 -13.57 -24.53 8.95
CA PRO A 227 -12.18 -24.97 8.91
C PRO A 227 -11.91 -25.90 7.74
N GLY A 228 -10.65 -25.98 7.31
CA GLY A 228 -10.15 -26.91 6.31
C GLY A 228 -8.66 -26.66 5.98
N ASN A 229 -8.19 -27.17 4.86
CA ASN A 229 -6.77 -27.11 4.46
C ASN A 229 -6.53 -26.35 3.13
N LYS A 230 -7.52 -25.64 2.61
CA LYS A 230 -7.40 -24.92 1.34
C LYS A 230 -6.86 -23.51 1.51
N GLY A 231 -6.23 -23.01 0.45
CA GLY A 231 -5.88 -21.61 0.25
C GLY A 231 -6.54 -21.08 -1.02
N HIS A 232 -7.12 -19.88 -0.97
CA HIS A 232 -7.70 -19.21 -2.14
C HIS A 232 -7.29 -17.75 -2.22
N ALA A 233 -6.90 -17.29 -3.41
CA ALA A 233 -6.53 -15.91 -3.66
C ALA A 233 -7.75 -15.11 -4.11
N LEU A 234 -8.00 -13.98 -3.45
CA LEU A 234 -9.21 -13.18 -3.60
C LEU A 234 -8.88 -11.69 -3.53
N VAL A 235 -9.86 -10.84 -3.86
CA VAL A 235 -9.70 -9.37 -3.82
C VAL A 235 -10.80 -8.73 -2.99
N VAL A 236 -10.44 -7.96 -1.96
CA VAL A 236 -11.38 -7.05 -1.30
C VAL A 236 -11.61 -5.87 -2.23
N VAL A 237 -12.86 -5.57 -2.51
CA VAL A 237 -13.29 -4.48 -3.40
C VAL A 237 -14.20 -3.48 -2.70
N GLY A 238 -14.62 -3.74 -1.46
CA GLY A 238 -15.48 -2.84 -0.71
C GLY A 238 -15.57 -3.21 0.75
N TYR A 239 -16.18 -2.35 1.54
CA TYR A 239 -16.58 -2.63 2.91
C TYR A 239 -17.85 -1.86 3.26
N ASP A 240 -18.57 -2.38 4.24
CA ASP A 240 -19.75 -1.72 4.82
C ASP A 240 -19.85 -2.11 6.30
N ASP A 241 -19.71 -1.12 7.18
CA ASP A 241 -19.75 -1.28 8.64
C ASP A 241 -21.14 -1.66 9.16
N ASN A 242 -22.19 -1.30 8.42
CA ASN A 242 -23.58 -1.56 8.82
C ASN A 242 -24.08 -2.90 8.27
N LYS A 243 -23.43 -3.43 7.24
CA LYS A 243 -23.85 -4.67 6.58
C LYS A 243 -23.36 -5.90 7.34
N TYR A 244 -24.29 -6.72 7.82
CA TYR A 244 -24.02 -7.95 8.57
C TYR A 244 -23.16 -7.76 9.84
N GLY A 245 -23.25 -6.59 10.47
CA GLY A 245 -22.41 -6.23 11.62
C GLY A 245 -20.96 -5.84 11.26
N GLY A 246 -20.71 -5.54 9.98
CA GLY A 246 -19.41 -5.16 9.44
C GLY A 246 -18.81 -6.23 8.56
N ALA A 247 -18.73 -5.97 7.25
CA ALA A 247 -18.24 -6.95 6.29
C ALA A 247 -17.48 -6.33 5.12
N PHE A 248 -16.56 -7.11 4.55
CA PHE A 248 -15.84 -6.82 3.32
C PHE A 248 -16.56 -7.43 2.12
N GLU A 249 -16.69 -6.68 1.01
CA GLU A 249 -17.13 -7.22 -0.28
C GLU A 249 -15.92 -7.77 -1.03
N ILE A 250 -16.03 -9.02 -1.47
CA ILE A 250 -14.95 -9.79 -2.07
C ILE A 250 -15.30 -10.13 -3.52
N MET A 251 -14.38 -9.88 -4.43
CA MET A 251 -14.43 -10.38 -5.81
C MET A 251 -13.79 -11.76 -5.90
N ASN A 252 -14.52 -12.73 -6.46
CA ASN A 252 -14.04 -14.08 -6.72
C ASN A 252 -13.71 -14.30 -8.21
N SER A 253 -13.05 -15.41 -8.51
CA SER A 253 -12.61 -15.84 -9.85
C SER A 253 -13.35 -17.08 -10.34
N TRP A 254 -14.62 -17.24 -9.97
CA TRP A 254 -15.47 -18.40 -10.32
C TRP A 254 -16.63 -18.03 -11.25
N GLY A 255 -16.52 -16.90 -11.94
CA GLY A 255 -17.50 -16.42 -12.92
C GLY A 255 -18.61 -15.57 -12.33
N SER A 256 -19.24 -14.77 -13.19
CA SER A 256 -20.33 -13.85 -12.83
C SER A 256 -21.66 -14.56 -12.54
N TRP A 257 -21.77 -15.86 -12.78
CA TRP A 257 -22.93 -16.68 -12.40
C TRP A 257 -22.84 -17.21 -10.96
N TRP A 258 -21.67 -17.12 -10.33
CA TRP A 258 -21.43 -17.68 -9.00
C TRP A 258 -21.66 -16.63 -7.91
N GLY A 259 -22.25 -17.02 -6.77
CA GLY A 259 -22.49 -16.10 -5.65
C GLY A 259 -23.35 -14.90 -6.04
N ASN A 260 -23.00 -13.71 -5.55
CA ASN A 260 -23.66 -12.46 -5.91
C ASN A 260 -23.01 -11.84 -7.15
N LYS A 261 -23.29 -12.41 -8.32
CA LYS A 261 -22.71 -11.96 -9.60
C LYS A 261 -21.17 -12.00 -9.65
N GLY A 262 -20.58 -13.02 -9.02
CA GLY A 262 -19.14 -13.21 -8.85
C GLY A 262 -18.54 -12.56 -7.60
N PHE A 263 -19.38 -11.98 -6.73
CA PHE A 263 -18.99 -11.37 -5.47
C PHE A 263 -19.62 -12.08 -4.27
N PHE A 264 -19.06 -11.88 -3.10
CA PHE A 264 -19.63 -12.33 -1.82
C PHE A 264 -19.12 -11.44 -0.68
N TRP A 265 -19.59 -11.66 0.54
CA TRP A 265 -19.21 -10.89 1.72
C TRP A 265 -18.48 -11.75 2.75
N ILE A 266 -17.48 -11.19 3.44
CA ILE A 266 -16.83 -11.81 4.61
C ILE A 266 -16.96 -10.85 5.79
N LYS A 267 -17.54 -11.31 6.91
CA LYS A 267 -17.61 -10.52 8.15
C LYS A 267 -16.20 -10.18 8.65
N TYR A 268 -16.02 -9.02 9.27
CA TYR A 268 -14.71 -8.56 9.73
C TYR A 268 -14.00 -9.56 10.66
N GLU A 269 -14.74 -10.24 11.54
CA GLU A 269 -14.17 -11.26 12.43
C GLU A 269 -13.69 -12.51 11.68
N ASP A 270 -14.47 -12.99 10.71
CA ASP A 270 -14.09 -14.14 9.89
C ASP A 270 -12.89 -13.81 8.98
N TYR A 271 -12.83 -12.57 8.48
CA TYR A 271 -11.68 -12.06 7.74
C TYR A 271 -10.44 -12.07 8.63
N LYS A 272 -10.50 -11.50 9.85
CA LYS A 272 -9.38 -11.51 10.80
C LYS A 272 -8.91 -12.93 11.16
N ALA A 273 -9.81 -13.91 11.17
CA ALA A 273 -9.50 -15.28 11.52
C ALA A 273 -8.79 -16.06 10.39
N GLN A 274 -9.18 -15.86 9.13
CA GLN A 274 -8.74 -16.70 8.01
C GLN A 274 -8.01 -15.96 6.88
N ALA A 275 -8.08 -14.63 6.82
CA ALA A 275 -7.32 -13.85 5.85
C ALA A 275 -5.85 -13.77 6.27
N ARG A 276 -4.96 -14.23 5.39
CA ARG A 276 -3.51 -14.10 5.51
C ARG A 276 -2.96 -13.46 4.25
N GLU A 277 -1.75 -12.91 4.34
CA GLU A 277 -1.04 -12.34 3.19
C GLU A 277 -1.86 -11.25 2.48
N ASN A 278 -2.18 -10.19 3.24
CA ASN A 278 -2.98 -9.07 2.76
C ASN A 278 -2.06 -8.02 2.12
N TYR A 279 -2.19 -7.78 0.82
CA TYR A 279 -1.39 -6.82 0.08
C TYR A 279 -2.22 -5.71 -0.51
N VAL A 280 -1.71 -4.49 -0.39
CA VAL A 280 -2.15 -3.37 -1.21
C VAL A 280 -1.26 -3.26 -2.43
N ILE A 281 -1.87 -3.24 -3.62
CA ILE A 281 -1.15 -3.02 -4.88
C ILE A 281 -1.20 -1.53 -5.19
N ILE A 282 -0.03 -0.95 -5.49
CA ILE A 282 0.10 0.48 -5.76
C ILE A 282 0.60 0.67 -7.18
N ASP A 283 -0.30 1.07 -8.08
CA ASP A 283 0.02 1.39 -9.47
C ASP A 283 0.98 2.60 -9.55
N GLN A 284 1.64 2.75 -10.69
CA GLN A 284 2.43 3.94 -10.97
C GLN A 284 1.54 5.17 -10.95
N PHE A 285 1.83 6.09 -10.03
CA PHE A 285 1.17 7.38 -10.01
C PHE A 285 1.45 8.11 -11.32
N ASN A 286 0.43 8.74 -11.89
CA ASN A 286 0.71 9.85 -12.79
C ASN A 286 1.48 10.85 -11.94
N THR A 287 2.74 11.15 -12.29
CA THR A 287 3.26 12.49 -12.02
C THR A 287 2.16 13.45 -12.48
N PRO A 288 1.76 14.45 -11.68
CA PRO A 288 0.66 15.34 -12.07
C PRO A 288 0.86 15.69 -13.54
N ASN A 289 -0.06 15.25 -14.40
CA ASN A 289 0.00 15.64 -15.81
C ASN A 289 0.13 17.16 -15.79
N PRO A 290 1.09 17.76 -16.52
CA PRO A 290 1.10 19.21 -16.66
C PRO A 290 -0.31 19.61 -17.07
N THR A 291 -1.00 20.33 -16.19
CA THR A 291 -2.31 20.89 -16.50
C THR A 291 -2.08 21.82 -17.66
N ILE A 292 -2.70 21.52 -18.81
CA ILE A 292 -2.73 22.43 -19.95
C ILE A 292 -3.56 23.62 -19.48
N ASP A 293 -2.87 24.68 -19.06
CA ASP A 293 -3.51 25.99 -18.93
C ASP A 293 -3.91 26.43 -20.34
N LYS A 294 -5.12 26.99 -20.47
CA LYS A 294 -5.67 27.38 -21.78
C LYS A 294 -4.87 28.53 -22.41
N ASP A 295 -3.95 29.13 -21.67
CA ASP A 295 -2.96 30.07 -22.17
C ASP A 295 -1.56 29.44 -22.24
N LYS A 296 -1.14 29.11 -23.47
CA LYS A 296 0.17 28.62 -23.91
C LYS A 296 1.33 28.76 -22.90
N ASN A 297 1.53 27.77 -22.02
CA ASN A 297 2.83 27.33 -21.48
C ASN A 297 2.66 26.02 -20.71
N ILE A 298 3.28 24.93 -21.18
CA ILE A 298 3.36 23.67 -20.44
C ILE A 298 4.29 23.89 -19.24
N VAL A 299 3.74 24.09 -18.04
CA VAL A 299 4.55 24.14 -16.81
C VAL A 299 4.18 22.95 -15.93
N ALA A 300 4.92 21.85 -16.07
CA ALA A 300 4.88 20.77 -15.10
C ALA A 300 5.45 21.28 -13.76
N SER A 301 4.59 21.76 -12.86
CA SER A 301 5.02 22.19 -11.52
C SER A 301 5.12 21.00 -10.58
N ASN A 302 6.32 20.74 -10.06
CA ASN A 302 6.53 19.82 -8.96
C ASN A 302 6.00 20.48 -7.67
N LYS A 303 4.88 19.98 -7.11
CA LYS A 303 4.37 20.41 -5.79
C LYS A 303 4.65 19.41 -4.67
N LEU A 304 5.01 19.86 -3.46
CA LEU A 304 5.18 19.02 -2.26
C LEU A 304 4.70 19.79 -1.02
N GLY A 305 3.95 19.18 -0.12
CA GLY A 305 3.51 19.85 1.09
C GLY A 305 3.09 18.89 2.20
N GLY A 306 3.32 19.32 3.43
CA GLY A 306 3.06 18.53 4.62
C GLY A 306 3.15 19.34 5.91
N GLU A 307 2.72 18.74 6.99
CA GLU A 307 2.75 19.29 8.34
C GLU A 307 3.30 18.24 9.30
N LEU A 308 4.24 18.63 10.15
CA LEU A 308 4.86 17.82 11.18
C LEU A 308 4.52 18.40 12.56
N GLN A 309 4.30 17.54 13.54
CA GLN A 309 4.13 17.94 14.92
C GLN A 309 4.92 17.03 15.85
N LEU A 310 5.70 17.60 16.77
CA LEU A 310 6.40 16.87 17.81
C LEU A 310 5.52 16.79 19.05
N ARG A 311 5.37 15.60 19.64
CA ARG A 311 4.66 15.42 20.92
C ARG A 311 5.42 14.50 21.85
N LEU A 312 5.46 14.86 23.13
CA LEU A 312 6.01 14.05 24.20
C LEU A 312 5.19 12.76 24.39
N GLY A 313 5.74 11.78 25.10
CA GLY A 313 5.05 10.57 25.53
C GLY A 313 3.76 10.84 26.32
N SER A 314 3.70 11.97 27.03
CA SER A 314 2.51 12.47 27.73
C SER A 314 1.41 13.01 26.79
N GLY A 315 1.68 13.13 25.49
CA GLY A 315 0.78 13.73 24.51
C GLY A 315 0.88 15.26 24.37
N LYS A 316 1.63 15.94 25.25
CA LYS A 316 1.87 17.40 25.16
C LYS A 316 2.71 17.75 23.92
N ASN A 317 2.33 18.82 23.21
CA ASN A 317 3.08 19.31 22.06
C ASN A 317 4.44 19.88 22.49
N MET A 318 5.48 19.63 21.69
CA MET A 318 6.77 20.29 21.81
C MET A 318 6.75 21.53 20.90
N PRO A 319 6.69 22.75 21.46
CA PRO A 319 6.53 23.96 20.66
C PRO A 319 7.81 24.29 19.88
N VAL A 320 7.64 24.84 18.68
CA VAL A 320 8.74 25.10 17.74
C VAL A 320 8.71 26.53 17.22
N THR A 321 9.83 26.99 16.69
CA THR A 321 9.94 28.24 15.94
C THR A 321 10.70 28.02 14.64
N LEU A 322 10.27 28.72 13.59
CA LEU A 322 11.01 28.79 12.34
C LEU A 322 12.33 29.54 12.58
N THR A 323 13.45 29.00 12.11
CA THR A 323 14.76 29.64 12.26
C THR A 323 14.96 30.76 11.25
N GLU A 324 15.78 31.74 11.62
CA GLU A 324 16.12 32.86 10.75
C GLU A 324 16.86 32.38 9.49
N GLY A 325 16.33 32.70 8.31
CA GLY A 325 16.94 32.34 7.02
C GLY A 325 16.52 30.98 6.47
N ALA A 326 15.52 30.31 7.06
CA ALA A 326 14.99 29.02 6.59
C ALA A 326 14.53 29.02 5.11
N SER A 327 14.19 30.19 4.55
CA SER A 327 13.77 30.38 3.15
C SER A 327 14.86 30.91 2.21
N ARG A 328 16.03 31.34 2.73
CA ARG A 328 17.10 31.87 1.87
C ARG A 328 17.66 30.74 1.02
N ASN A 329 17.76 30.98 -0.29
CA ASN A 329 18.13 30.00 -1.32
C ASN A 329 19.23 29.03 -0.86
N PHE A 330 18.96 27.72 -0.94
CA PHE A 330 19.88 26.61 -0.60
C PHE A 330 21.10 26.52 -1.54
N ASN A 331 21.78 27.63 -1.80
CA ASN A 331 23.05 27.63 -2.50
C ASN A 331 24.13 27.12 -1.54
N ILE A 332 25.12 26.40 -2.08
CA ILE A 332 26.30 25.92 -1.34
C ILE A 332 27.17 27.14 -1.00
N VAL A 333 26.77 27.87 0.03
CA VAL A 333 27.56 28.86 0.75
C VAL A 333 27.09 28.80 2.20
N LYS A 334 28.06 28.81 3.12
CA LYS A 334 27.96 28.62 4.57
C LYS A 334 26.56 28.93 5.15
N ALA A 335 25.70 27.91 5.24
CA ALA A 335 24.38 28.00 5.87
C ALA A 335 24.09 26.71 6.65
N SER A 336 24.74 26.60 7.80
CA SER A 336 24.65 25.55 8.83
C SER A 336 23.39 25.66 9.71
N LYS A 337 22.42 26.51 9.35
CA LYS A 337 21.20 26.72 10.14
C LYS A 337 20.18 25.60 9.87
N THR A 338 19.56 25.09 10.94
CA THR A 338 18.40 24.19 10.89
C THR A 338 17.16 24.90 10.34
N THR A 339 16.06 24.20 10.08
CA THR A 339 14.80 24.78 9.57
C THR A 339 13.90 25.25 10.71
N TYR A 340 13.79 24.44 11.76
CA TYR A 340 13.03 24.75 12.97
C TYR A 340 13.90 24.48 14.20
N ARG A 341 13.56 25.13 15.32
CA ARG A 341 14.12 24.87 16.65
C ARG A 341 12.99 24.57 17.63
N VAL A 342 13.15 23.56 18.47
CA VAL A 342 12.24 23.33 19.61
C VAL A 342 12.54 24.36 20.70
N LYS A 343 11.50 25.01 21.24
CA LYS A 343 11.65 26.15 22.16
C LYS A 343 12.20 25.73 23.53
N GLU A 344 11.82 24.56 23.99
CA GLU A 344 12.17 24.01 25.31
C GLU A 344 13.40 23.09 25.20
N SER A 345 14.15 22.96 26.29
CA SER A 345 15.15 21.91 26.47
C SER A 345 14.52 20.66 27.07
N TYR A 346 15.04 19.48 26.74
CA TYR A 346 14.56 18.20 27.27
C TYR A 346 15.71 17.38 27.83
N THR A 347 15.46 16.65 28.91
CA THR A 347 16.47 15.82 29.58
C THR A 347 16.63 14.47 28.88
N SER A 348 17.79 13.84 29.10
CA SER A 348 18.03 12.43 28.78
C SER A 348 16.85 11.53 29.20
N GLY A 349 16.49 10.55 28.37
CA GLY A 349 15.33 9.68 28.57
C GLY A 349 13.97 10.28 28.19
N THR A 350 13.90 11.55 27.76
CA THR A 350 12.63 12.12 27.28
C THR A 350 12.20 11.43 25.99
N GLN A 351 10.99 10.88 26.02
CA GLN A 351 10.36 10.19 24.89
C GLN A 351 9.41 11.10 24.11
N PHE A 352 9.49 11.07 22.79
CA PHE A 352 8.60 11.83 21.91
C PHE A 352 8.37 11.13 20.55
N ARG A 353 7.41 11.65 19.77
CA ARG A 353 7.10 11.21 18.41
C ARG A 353 6.96 12.40 17.47
N ILE A 354 7.16 12.15 16.18
CA ILE A 354 6.85 13.11 15.12
C ILE A 354 5.59 12.62 14.39
N TYR A 355 4.55 13.45 14.34
CA TYR A 355 3.33 13.19 13.60
C TYR A 355 3.40 13.90 12.25
N LEU A 356 3.41 13.16 11.15
CA LEU A 356 3.39 13.72 9.79
C LEU A 356 1.99 13.59 9.19
N ASN A 357 1.36 14.74 8.93
CA ASN A 357 0.18 14.84 8.09
C ASN A 357 0.61 15.26 6.69
N SER A 358 0.50 14.35 5.73
CA SER A 358 0.82 14.67 4.34
C SER A 358 -0.41 14.98 3.50
N LYS A 359 -0.31 16.05 2.71
CA LYS A 359 -1.30 16.42 1.69
C LYS A 359 -1.19 15.55 0.43
N GLN A 360 -0.11 14.80 0.27
CA GLN A 360 0.13 13.99 -0.91
C GLN A 360 0.88 12.69 -0.59
N ARG A 361 0.96 11.79 -1.57
CA ARG A 361 1.76 10.58 -1.47
C ARG A 361 3.24 10.89 -1.66
N GLY A 362 4.12 10.15 -1.00
CA GLY A 362 5.56 10.35 -1.13
C GLY A 362 6.36 9.48 -0.16
N TYR A 363 7.69 9.52 -0.30
CA TYR A 363 8.62 8.80 0.55
C TYR A 363 9.05 9.66 1.73
N VAL A 364 9.10 9.06 2.93
CA VAL A 364 9.43 9.73 4.18
C VAL A 364 10.61 9.00 4.82
N TYR A 365 11.61 9.75 5.27
CA TYR A 365 12.74 9.23 6.03
C TYR A 365 13.02 10.13 7.22
N LEU A 366 13.50 9.56 8.31
CA LEU A 366 13.92 10.30 9.50
C LEU A 366 15.35 9.92 9.85
N LEU A 367 16.22 10.91 9.94
CA LEU A 367 17.59 10.79 10.42
C LEU A 367 17.72 11.54 11.75
N GLY A 368 18.48 10.95 12.68
CA GLY A 368 18.94 11.64 13.90
C GLY A 368 20.44 11.92 13.80
N TYR A 369 20.85 13.09 14.27
CA TYR A 369 22.25 13.46 14.44
C TYR A 369 22.51 13.92 15.86
N GLY A 370 23.39 13.20 16.56
CA GLY A 370 23.88 13.56 17.89
C GLY A 370 25.10 14.47 17.78
N SER A 371 25.07 15.69 18.31
CA SER A 371 26.23 16.58 18.17
C SER A 371 27.41 16.18 19.06
N ALA A 372 27.13 15.61 20.24
CA ALA A 372 28.12 15.22 21.22
C ALA A 372 29.06 14.12 20.68
N ASP A 373 28.51 13.11 20.00
CA ASP A 373 29.27 11.99 19.45
C ASP A 373 29.37 11.98 17.92
N LYS A 374 28.76 12.98 17.27
CA LYS A 374 28.68 13.13 15.81
C LYS A 374 28.03 11.92 15.11
N SER A 375 27.25 11.12 15.83
CA SER A 375 26.56 9.95 15.28
C SER A 375 25.47 10.38 14.30
N VAL A 376 25.27 9.59 13.24
CA VAL A 376 24.13 9.74 12.32
C VAL A 376 23.39 8.42 12.29
N ASN A 377 22.12 8.45 12.69
CA ASN A 377 21.28 7.27 12.81
C ASN A 377 20.07 7.38 11.89
N LYS A 378 19.73 6.27 11.22
CA LYS A 378 18.45 6.15 10.50
C LYS A 378 17.38 5.75 11.52
N LEU A 379 16.44 6.64 11.78
CA LEU A 379 15.32 6.41 12.69
C LEU A 379 14.05 5.95 11.96
N TYR A 380 13.90 6.31 10.68
CA TYR A 380 12.79 5.84 9.84
C TYR A 380 13.21 5.70 8.35
N PRO A 381 12.75 4.66 7.62
CA PRO A 381 11.94 3.54 8.11
C PRO A 381 12.73 2.65 9.10
N PHE A 382 11.99 2.00 9.99
CA PHE A 382 12.52 1.04 10.97
C PHE A 382 11.79 -0.30 10.81
N GLY A 383 12.40 -1.39 11.27
CA GLY A 383 11.87 -2.74 11.09
C GLY A 383 11.55 -3.04 9.63
N SER A 384 10.38 -3.63 9.38
CA SER A 384 9.87 -3.96 8.05
C SER A 384 8.94 -2.89 7.46
N TYR A 385 8.80 -1.71 8.08
CA TYR A 385 7.85 -0.70 7.62
C TYR A 385 8.30 0.00 6.32
N SER A 386 7.33 0.34 5.49
CA SER A 386 7.55 1.00 4.20
C SER A 386 8.10 2.41 4.36
N ASP A 387 8.98 2.82 3.46
CA ASP A 387 9.40 4.21 3.31
C ASP A 387 8.38 5.05 2.54
N PHE A 388 7.37 4.42 1.93
CA PHE A 388 6.37 5.08 1.12
C PHE A 388 5.08 5.33 1.88
N PHE A 389 4.66 6.59 1.89
CA PHE A 389 3.38 6.99 2.42
C PHE A 389 2.33 7.07 1.29
N ASN A 390 1.46 6.06 1.24
CA ASN A 390 0.49 5.88 0.17
C ASN A 390 -0.85 6.62 0.37
N TYR A 391 -1.09 7.22 1.53
CA TYR A 391 -2.40 7.79 1.84
C TYR A 391 -2.35 9.32 1.89
N THR A 392 -3.29 10.00 1.23
CA THR A 392 -3.43 11.46 1.33
C THR A 392 -4.34 11.84 2.49
N ASN A 393 -4.12 13.03 3.07
CA ASN A 393 -4.91 13.58 4.18
C ASN A 393 -5.01 12.55 5.33
N SER A 394 -3.89 11.90 5.60
CA SER A 394 -3.76 10.89 6.62
C SER A 394 -2.51 11.22 7.41
N GLU A 395 -2.55 10.90 8.70
CA GLU A 395 -1.43 11.18 9.58
C GLU A 395 -0.78 9.88 10.04
N ILE A 396 0.55 9.92 10.13
CA ILE A 396 1.40 8.86 10.63
C ILE A 396 2.20 9.37 11.83
N ALA A 397 2.46 8.49 12.78
CA ALA A 397 3.48 8.70 13.79
C ALA A 397 4.81 8.14 13.28
N LEU A 398 5.91 8.83 13.53
CA LEU A 398 7.27 8.39 13.31
C LEU A 398 7.93 8.25 14.70
N PRO A 399 8.32 7.02 15.12
CA PRO A 399 8.36 5.80 14.31
C PRO A 399 6.98 5.15 14.10
N ASN A 400 6.16 4.98 15.15
CA ASN A 400 4.73 4.62 15.10
C ASN A 400 4.03 4.89 16.47
N GLU A 401 2.80 4.41 16.70
CA GLU A 401 2.08 4.58 17.99
C GLU A 401 2.57 3.65 19.13
N ASP A 402 3.42 2.66 18.83
CA ASP A 402 3.97 1.70 19.80
C ASP A 402 5.40 2.05 20.23
N TYR A 403 6.15 2.81 19.42
CA TYR A 403 7.54 3.17 19.66
C TYR A 403 7.71 4.68 19.85
N PHE A 404 8.70 5.08 20.64
CA PHE A 404 9.10 6.47 20.85
C PHE A 404 10.53 6.70 20.33
N ILE A 405 10.84 7.95 20.01
CA ILE A 405 12.23 8.44 19.95
C ILE A 405 12.60 8.88 21.36
N GLU A 406 13.76 8.47 21.84
CA GLU A 406 14.26 8.79 23.17
C GLU A 406 15.61 9.50 23.05
N PHE A 407 15.82 10.58 23.82
CA PHE A 407 17.15 11.19 23.92
C PHE A 407 18.08 10.29 24.72
N ASP A 408 19.31 10.12 24.24
CA ASP A 408 20.31 9.30 24.89
C ASP A 408 20.88 10.00 26.14
N ASN A 409 21.95 9.45 26.72
CA ASN A 409 22.61 10.01 27.90
C ASN A 409 23.75 10.98 27.56
N LYS A 410 23.82 11.50 26.32
CA LYS A 410 24.87 12.42 25.86
C LYS A 410 24.29 13.80 25.55
N PRO A 411 24.18 14.69 26.54
CA PRO A 411 23.65 16.03 26.36
C PRO A 411 24.35 16.78 25.22
N GLY A 412 23.56 17.51 24.45
CA GLY A 412 24.04 18.19 23.27
C GLY A 412 22.93 18.84 22.46
N ARG A 413 23.35 19.42 21.33
CA ARG A 413 22.45 19.96 20.34
C ARG A 413 22.16 18.93 19.27
N ASP A 414 21.01 18.30 19.32
CA ASP A 414 20.66 17.25 18.38
C ASP A 414 19.87 17.80 17.20
N ILE A 415 20.01 17.13 16.06
CA ILE A 415 19.30 17.51 14.84
C ILE A 415 18.52 16.31 14.32
N LEU A 416 17.20 16.48 14.25
CA LEU A 416 16.32 15.58 13.52
C LEU A 416 16.19 16.08 12.09
N CYS A 417 16.37 15.20 11.11
CA CYS A 417 16.21 15.52 9.70
C CYS A 417 15.11 14.65 9.09
N VAL A 418 13.96 15.26 8.80
CA VAL A 418 12.87 14.62 8.06
C VAL A 418 13.11 14.88 6.57
N LEU A 419 13.30 13.81 5.79
CA LEU A 419 13.37 13.89 4.33
C LEU A 419 12.02 13.51 3.76
N TYR A 420 11.35 14.47 3.11
CA TYR A 420 10.13 14.19 2.34
C TYR A 420 10.41 14.26 0.85
N SER A 421 10.16 13.17 0.13
CA SER A 421 10.60 12.96 -1.25
C SER A 421 9.48 12.45 -2.15
N LYS A 422 9.50 12.88 -3.42
CA LYS A 422 8.64 12.32 -4.49
C LYS A 422 9.18 11.02 -5.07
N GLU A 423 10.42 10.68 -4.79
CA GLU A 423 11.08 9.48 -5.31
C GLU A 423 11.78 8.71 -4.19
N LYS A 424 11.97 7.41 -4.42
CA LYS A 424 12.62 6.55 -3.46
C LYS A 424 14.08 6.94 -3.30
N LEU A 425 14.53 7.06 -2.06
CA LEU A 425 15.92 7.37 -1.73
C LEU A 425 16.65 6.10 -1.28
N ASN A 426 17.91 5.96 -1.68
CA ASN A 426 18.79 4.98 -1.04
C ASN A 426 19.27 5.56 0.30
N ILE A 427 18.43 5.43 1.32
CA ILE A 427 18.66 6.05 2.63
C ILE A 427 19.94 5.54 3.30
N ASN A 428 20.28 4.27 3.14
CA ASN A 428 21.51 3.72 3.70
C ASN A 428 22.74 4.39 3.04
N SER A 429 22.74 4.57 1.71
CA SER A 429 23.81 5.31 1.03
C SER A 429 23.89 6.77 1.47
N ILE A 430 22.74 7.44 1.68
CA ILE A 430 22.71 8.81 2.20
C ILE A 430 23.34 8.85 3.60
N VAL A 431 22.93 7.96 4.51
CA VAL A 431 23.48 7.87 5.87
C VAL A 431 24.99 7.67 5.83
N THR A 432 25.49 6.72 5.03
CA THR A 432 26.93 6.50 4.88
C THR A 432 27.66 7.76 4.41
N LYS A 433 27.12 8.48 3.42
CA LYS A 433 27.75 9.70 2.86
C LYS A 433 27.73 10.89 3.81
N VAL A 434 26.73 11.00 4.70
CA VAL A 434 26.62 12.14 5.63
C VAL A 434 27.21 11.83 7.01
N LYS A 435 27.60 10.57 7.26
CA LYS A 435 28.20 10.13 8.53
C LYS A 435 29.54 10.80 8.81
N TYR A 436 30.37 10.97 7.79
CA TYR A 436 31.72 11.50 7.92
C TYR A 436 31.91 12.75 7.04
N GLY A 437 32.61 13.76 7.57
CA GLY A 437 32.97 14.97 6.82
C GLY A 437 33.36 16.12 7.74
N SER A 438 34.14 17.08 7.19
CA SER A 438 34.61 18.27 7.91
C SER A 438 33.54 19.36 8.05
N GLU A 439 32.56 19.39 7.14
CA GLU A 439 31.40 20.29 7.20
C GLU A 439 30.40 19.85 8.28
N ASP A 440 29.51 20.76 8.71
CA ASP A 440 28.42 20.43 9.64
C ASP A 440 27.37 19.48 9.03
N PHE A 441 26.58 18.81 9.88
CA PHE A 441 25.61 17.80 9.45
C PHE A 441 24.59 18.32 8.43
N VAL A 442 24.07 19.55 8.60
CA VAL A 442 23.08 20.14 7.68
C VAL A 442 23.72 20.33 6.31
N SER A 443 24.95 20.86 6.26
CA SER A 443 25.71 21.04 5.02
C SER A 443 25.99 19.71 4.31
N ARG A 444 26.42 18.67 5.05
CA ARG A 444 26.65 17.33 4.48
C ARG A 444 25.39 16.75 3.84
N VAL A 445 24.23 16.85 4.51
CA VAL A 445 22.95 16.39 3.95
C VAL A 445 22.57 17.18 2.71
N LYS A 446 22.64 18.51 2.75
CA LYS A 446 22.32 19.37 1.59
C LYS A 446 23.21 19.05 0.40
N LYS A 447 24.51 18.83 0.61
CA LYS A 447 25.47 18.47 -0.44
C LYS A 447 25.09 17.17 -1.14
N VAL A 448 24.79 16.13 -0.37
CA VAL A 448 24.36 14.81 -0.89
C VAL A 448 23.04 14.88 -1.66
N LEU A 449 22.12 15.78 -1.28
CA LEU A 449 20.79 15.89 -1.88
C LEU A 449 20.66 16.99 -2.96
N SER A 450 21.69 17.83 -3.12
CA SER A 450 21.66 19.10 -3.87
C SER A 450 20.99 19.02 -5.25
N GLY A 451 21.30 18.01 -6.06
CA GLY A 451 20.73 17.85 -7.41
C GLY A 451 19.21 17.60 -7.46
N LYS A 452 18.58 17.28 -6.32
CA LYS A 452 17.17 16.88 -6.22
C LYS A 452 16.36 17.73 -5.25
N MET A 453 16.97 18.71 -4.59
CA MET A 453 16.29 19.55 -3.62
C MET A 453 15.40 20.61 -4.30
N TYR A 454 14.31 20.99 -3.62
CA TYR A 454 13.63 22.24 -3.93
C TYR A 454 14.51 23.42 -3.50
N LYS A 455 14.51 24.50 -4.29
CA LYS A 455 15.19 25.74 -3.91
C LYS A 455 14.45 26.42 -2.75
N GLY A 456 15.15 27.19 -1.92
CA GLY A 456 14.56 27.87 -0.76
C GLY A 456 13.42 28.82 -1.17
N SER A 457 13.62 29.54 -2.27
CA SER A 457 12.60 30.39 -2.92
C SER A 457 11.31 29.66 -3.31
N ASP A 458 11.40 28.35 -3.54
CA ASP A 458 10.29 27.54 -4.02
C ASP A 458 9.47 26.96 -2.86
N ILE A 459 9.87 27.22 -1.60
CA ILE A 459 9.25 26.67 -0.40
C ILE A 459 8.72 27.80 0.50
N LYS A 460 7.47 27.65 0.92
CA LYS A 460 6.84 28.46 1.96
C LYS A 460 6.74 27.64 3.24
N PHE A 461 7.46 28.06 4.29
CA PHE A 461 7.36 27.50 5.63
C PHE A 461 6.37 28.30 6.49
N ASN A 462 5.78 27.66 7.50
CA ASN A 462 4.96 28.32 8.51
C ASN A 462 5.84 28.76 9.71
N GLN A 463 5.47 29.84 10.40
CA GLN A 463 6.25 30.40 11.50
C GLN A 463 6.09 29.63 12.82
N ASP A 464 4.86 29.21 13.13
CA ASP A 464 4.47 28.72 14.47
C ASP A 464 4.35 27.20 14.55
N LYS A 465 4.35 26.53 13.40
CA LYS A 465 4.31 25.07 13.30
C LYS A 465 5.19 24.57 12.17
N ILE A 466 5.67 23.34 12.27
CA ILE A 466 6.43 22.71 11.19
C ILE A 466 5.47 22.38 10.05
N ALA A 467 5.31 23.30 9.11
CA ALA A 467 4.54 23.09 7.90
C ALA A 467 5.24 23.71 6.70
N PHE A 468 5.04 23.10 5.54
CA PHE A 468 5.67 23.55 4.31
C PHE A 468 4.77 23.29 3.10
N ASN A 469 4.82 24.20 2.14
CA ASN A 469 4.32 23.98 0.79
C ASN A 469 5.40 24.43 -0.19
N ALA A 470 5.72 23.58 -1.16
CA ALA A 470 6.70 23.86 -2.18
C ALA A 470 6.12 23.68 -3.57
N SER A 471 6.57 24.50 -4.50
CA SER A 471 6.21 24.43 -5.92
C SER A 471 7.39 24.87 -6.77
N SER A 472 7.91 23.98 -7.61
CA SER A 472 9.03 24.27 -8.51
C SER A 472 8.70 23.93 -9.94
N LYS A 473 9.19 24.75 -10.89
CA LYS A 473 9.16 24.42 -12.33
C LYS A 473 10.26 23.44 -12.71
N ASN A 474 11.25 23.22 -11.84
CA ASN A 474 12.33 22.27 -12.10
C ASN A 474 11.85 20.83 -11.90
N ALA A 475 11.93 20.04 -12.97
CA ALA A 475 11.55 18.62 -12.96
C ALA A 475 12.41 17.79 -11.99
N THR A 476 13.66 18.18 -11.70
CA THR A 476 14.57 17.46 -10.79
C THR A 476 14.30 17.73 -9.31
N SER A 477 13.55 18.78 -8.96
CA SER A 477 13.20 19.07 -7.56
C SER A 477 12.19 18.06 -7.03
N LYS A 478 12.66 17.14 -6.19
CA LYS A 478 11.90 16.02 -5.62
C LYS A 478 11.90 15.98 -4.11
N ILE A 479 12.88 16.57 -3.42
CA ILE A 479 13.16 16.34 -2.00
C ILE A 479 13.12 17.65 -1.20
N ILE A 480 12.48 17.62 -0.04
CA ILE A 480 12.57 18.68 0.98
C ILE A 480 13.13 18.07 2.26
N PRO A 481 14.36 18.45 2.66
CA PRO A 481 14.88 18.15 3.99
C PRO A 481 14.38 19.20 4.99
N ILE A 482 13.86 18.75 6.13
CA ILE A 482 13.41 19.58 7.24
C ILE A 482 14.29 19.26 8.44
N PHE A 483 15.11 20.21 8.84
CA PHE A 483 16.03 20.06 9.97
C PHE A 483 15.41 20.69 11.21
N ILE A 484 15.31 19.93 12.29
CA ILE A 484 14.70 20.34 13.54
C ILE A 484 15.79 20.22 14.61
N GLU A 485 16.23 21.37 15.13
CA GLU A 485 17.18 21.43 16.24
C GLU A 485 16.45 21.20 17.57
N VAL A 486 17.00 20.33 18.41
CA VAL A 486 16.54 20.11 19.77
C VAL A 486 17.69 20.28 20.74
N ASN A 487 17.44 20.97 21.85
CA ASN A 487 18.42 21.12 22.92
C ASN A 487 18.20 20.00 23.94
N HIS A 488 19.16 19.09 24.03
CA HIS A 488 19.14 17.94 24.94
C HIS A 488 20.11 18.23 26.09
N GLN A 489 19.58 18.17 27.32
CA GLN A 489 20.28 18.49 28.57
C GLN A 489 20.57 17.26 29.43
#